data_AF-A0A120MG54-F1
#
_entry.id   AF-A0A120MG54-F1
#
_cell.length_a   1.000
_cell.length_b   1.000
_cell.length_c   1.000
_cell.angle_alpha   90.00
_cell.angle_beta   90.00
_cell.angle_gamma   90.00
#
_symmetry.space_group_name_H-M   'P 1'
#
loop_
_entity.id
_entity.type
_entity.pdbx_description
1 polymer ?
#
loop_
_entity_poly.entity_id
_entity_poly.type
_entity_poly.pdbx_seq_one_letter_code
_entity_poly.pdbx_strand_id
1 'polypeptide(L)'
;MKGFRFFAFRADPATGTAIEAAAAAAKTSLSSWIRNAIRAALPEGASLPALPPSPLRRRAAVPEADVAALARLMAAVNRLNGAMIQLSKGLREAGHVPEHQSMESAIRDVRDIKAEGVRLFKCLQAPEVSRG
;
A
#
# COMPACT_ATOMS: atom_id res chain seq x y z
N MET A 1 -2.55 -19.65 -14.53
CA MET A 1 -1.24 -19.34 -13.93
C MET A 1 -1.17 -20.00 -12.56
N LYS A 2 -0.22 -20.91 -12.30
CA LYS A 2 -0.04 -21.51 -10.97
C LYS A 2 0.40 -20.41 -9.99
N GLY A 3 -0.39 -20.17 -8.95
CA GLY A 3 -0.07 -19.17 -7.93
C GLY A 3 1.22 -19.53 -7.21
N PHE A 4 2.26 -18.69 -7.36
CA PHE A 4 3.47 -18.82 -6.56
C PHE A 4 3.10 -18.52 -5.10
N ARG A 5 3.12 -19.56 -4.26
CA ARG A 5 3.03 -19.41 -2.81
C ARG A 5 4.41 -19.05 -2.29
N PHE A 6 4.58 -17.80 -1.87
CA PHE A 6 5.80 -17.35 -1.20
C PHE A 6 5.66 -17.60 0.31
N PHE A 7 6.72 -18.16 0.90
CA PHE A 7 6.85 -18.31 2.34
C PHE A 7 7.74 -17.18 2.84
N ALA A 8 7.22 -16.35 3.74
CA ALA A 8 7.98 -15.29 4.39
C ALA A 8 8.20 -15.68 5.85
N PHE A 9 9.46 -15.65 6.27
CA PHE A 9 9.87 -15.93 7.63
C PHE A 9 10.55 -14.68 8.20
N ARG A 10 10.18 -14.30 9.42
CA ARG A 10 10.87 -13.27 10.18
C ARG A 10 11.63 -13.95 11.31
N ALA A 11 12.94 -13.76 11.32
CA ALA A 11 13.82 -14.11 12.40
C ALA A 11 14.35 -12.83 13.04
N ASP A 12 14.77 -12.92 14.30
CA ASP A 12 15.64 -11.90 14.88
C ASP A 12 16.99 -11.84 14.11
N PRO A 13 17.74 -10.74 14.22
CA PRO A 13 18.96 -10.56 13.44
C PRO A 13 19.99 -11.68 13.62
N ALA A 14 20.14 -12.23 14.83
CA ALA A 14 21.13 -13.26 15.13
C ALA A 14 20.74 -14.60 14.48
N THR A 15 19.47 -14.99 14.57
CA THR A 15 18.94 -16.17 13.87
C THR A 15 19.07 -16.01 12.35
N GLY A 16 18.80 -14.82 11.81
CA GLY A 16 18.95 -14.53 10.38
C GLY A 16 20.39 -14.75 9.88
N THR A 17 21.37 -14.19 10.60
CA THR A 17 22.80 -14.33 10.23
C THR A 17 23.26 -15.79 10.30
N ALA A 18 22.81 -16.53 11.32
CA ALA A 18 23.16 -17.95 11.47
C ALA A 18 22.63 -18.81 10.30
N ILE A 19 21.40 -18.56 9.86
CA ILE A 19 20.80 -19.29 8.72
C ILE A 19 21.52 -18.95 7.42
N GLU A 20 21.84 -17.67 7.19
CA GLU A 20 22.60 -17.25 6.00
C GLU A 20 23.99 -17.89 5.95
N ALA A 21 24.70 -17.91 7.09
CA ALA A 21 25.99 -18.57 7.21
C ALA A 21 25.89 -20.08 6.94
N ALA A 22 24.86 -20.74 7.47
CA ALA A 22 24.63 -22.17 7.25
C ALA A 22 24.29 -22.50 5.78
N ALA A 23 23.50 -21.66 5.11
CA ALA A 23 23.19 -21.80 3.70
C ALA A 23 24.44 -21.61 2.81
N ALA A 24 25.27 -20.62 3.15
CA ALA A 24 26.54 -20.36 2.47
C ALA A 24 27.53 -21.53 2.65
N ALA A 25 27.68 -22.04 3.88
CA ALA A 25 28.51 -23.21 4.16
C ALA A 25 28.05 -24.46 3.40
N ALA A 26 26.74 -24.66 3.28
CA ALA A 26 26.15 -25.74 2.49
C ALA A 26 26.20 -25.52 0.97
N LYS A 27 26.67 -24.35 0.49
CA LYS A 27 26.69 -23.96 -0.92
C LYS A 27 25.31 -24.07 -1.60
N THR A 28 24.25 -23.73 -0.87
CA THR A 28 22.87 -23.73 -1.39
C THR A 28 22.22 -22.36 -1.21
N SER A 29 21.15 -22.08 -1.96
CA SER A 29 20.37 -20.87 -1.71
C SER A 29 19.65 -20.95 -0.37
N LEU A 30 19.49 -19.79 0.29
CA LEU A 30 18.80 -19.67 1.57
C LEU A 30 17.43 -20.39 1.58
N SER A 31 16.63 -20.20 0.53
CA SER A 31 15.32 -20.83 0.38
C SER A 31 15.37 -22.35 0.16
N SER A 32 16.44 -22.87 -0.43
CA SER A 32 16.65 -24.31 -0.60
C SER A 32 17.08 -24.93 0.72
N TRP A 33 18.04 -24.29 1.40
CA TRP A 33 18.53 -24.70 2.71
C TRP A 33 17.40 -24.79 3.73
N ILE A 34 16.59 -23.73 3.87
CA ILE A 34 15.46 -23.69 4.81
C ILE A 34 14.44 -24.79 4.50
N ARG A 35 14.10 -25.01 3.22
CA ARG A 35 13.15 -26.07 2.84
C ARG A 35 13.67 -27.46 3.19
N ASN A 36 14.97 -27.71 2.98
CA ASN A 36 15.59 -28.98 3.31
C ASN A 36 15.70 -29.18 4.82
N ALA A 37 16.03 -28.13 5.57
CA ALA A 37 16.06 -28.16 7.03
C ALA A 37 14.66 -28.44 7.61
N ILE A 38 13.61 -27.79 7.07
CA ILE A 38 12.21 -28.06 7.46
C ILE A 38 11.83 -29.51 7.14
N ARG A 39 12.19 -30.03 5.97
CA ARG A 39 11.92 -31.42 5.59
C ARG A 39 12.66 -32.42 6.49
N ALA A 40 13.90 -32.15 6.85
CA ALA A 40 14.69 -33.00 7.74
C ALA A 40 14.16 -32.98 9.18
N ALA A 41 13.61 -31.84 9.62
CA ALA A 41 13.03 -31.69 10.95
C ALA A 41 11.63 -32.31 11.09
N LEU A 42 10.93 -32.58 9.98
CA LEU A 42 9.59 -33.18 9.97
C LEU A 42 9.68 -34.70 9.76
N PRO A 43 9.18 -35.52 10.69
CA PRO A 43 9.05 -36.96 10.45
C PRO A 43 8.12 -37.23 9.27
N GLU A 44 8.43 -38.25 8.45
CA GLU A 44 7.50 -38.70 7.40
C GLU A 44 6.15 -39.09 8.02
N GLY A 45 5.07 -38.51 7.49
CA GLY A 45 3.70 -38.80 7.93
C GLY A 45 3.23 -38.06 9.19
N ALA A 46 4.06 -37.24 9.82
CA ALA A 46 3.62 -36.43 10.96
C ALA A 46 2.69 -35.29 10.51
N SER A 47 1.45 -35.29 11.00
CA SER A 47 0.58 -34.13 10.86
C SER A 47 1.08 -33.01 11.76
N LEU A 48 1.40 -31.86 11.17
CA LEU A 48 1.69 -30.66 11.93
C LEU A 48 0.47 -30.29 12.80
N PRO A 49 0.67 -29.85 14.06
CA PRO A 49 -0.42 -29.27 14.82
C PRO A 49 -0.98 -28.08 14.07
N ALA A 50 -2.30 -27.88 14.15
CA ALA A 50 -2.94 -26.73 13.55
C ALA A 50 -2.22 -25.46 14.03
N LEU A 51 -1.71 -24.67 13.07
CA LEU A 51 -1.09 -23.40 13.38
C LEU A 51 -2.09 -22.56 14.17
N PRO A 52 -1.67 -21.90 15.26
CA PRO A 52 -2.54 -20.93 15.92
C PRO A 52 -3.01 -19.91 14.89
N PRO A 53 -4.25 -19.42 14.99
CA PRO A 53 -4.74 -18.40 14.08
C PRO A 53 -3.75 -17.24 14.07
N SER A 54 -3.31 -16.85 12.87
CA SER A 54 -2.41 -15.71 12.71
C SER A 54 -2.96 -14.52 13.51
N PRO A 55 -2.13 -13.83 14.31
CA PRO A 55 -2.61 -12.67 15.04
C PRO A 55 -3.23 -11.70 14.04
N LEU A 56 -4.44 -11.21 14.36
CA LEU A 56 -5.12 -10.22 13.55
C LEU A 56 -4.14 -9.07 13.32
N ARG A 57 -3.90 -8.77 12.05
CA ARG A 57 -2.97 -7.72 11.64
C ARG A 57 -3.57 -6.39 12.08
N ARG A 58 -3.21 -5.91 13.27
CA ARG A 58 -3.59 -4.56 13.72
C ARG A 58 -3.05 -3.58 12.70
N ARG A 59 -3.95 -2.85 12.02
CA ARG A 59 -3.51 -1.69 11.23
C ARG A 59 -2.83 -0.72 12.19
N ALA A 60 -1.69 -0.16 11.76
CA ALA A 60 -1.08 0.93 12.50
C ALA A 60 -2.11 2.05 12.67
N ALA A 61 -2.24 2.57 13.90
CA ALA A 61 -3.09 3.72 14.15
C ALA A 61 -2.59 4.87 13.27
N VAL A 62 -3.47 5.40 12.41
CA VAL A 62 -3.15 6.58 11.60
C VAL A 62 -3.15 7.79 12.53
N PRO A 63 -2.05 8.56 12.62
CA PRO A 63 -2.04 9.77 13.44
C PRO A 63 -3.14 10.74 13.02
N GLU A 64 -3.87 11.31 13.99
CA GLU A 64 -4.93 12.29 13.71
C GLU A 64 -4.40 13.52 12.93
N ALA A 65 -3.14 13.88 13.18
CA ALA A 65 -2.44 14.95 12.47
C ALA A 65 -2.38 14.70 10.94
N ASP A 66 -2.18 13.45 10.52
CA ASP A 66 -2.10 13.08 9.10
C ASP A 66 -3.47 13.15 8.44
N VAL A 67 -4.51 12.70 9.13
CA VAL A 67 -5.90 12.82 8.67
C VAL A 67 -6.29 14.28 8.51
N ALA A 68 -5.92 15.13 9.48
CA ALA A 68 -6.18 16.56 9.42
C ALA A 68 -5.36 17.26 8.31
N ALA A 69 -4.11 16.85 8.09
CA ALA A 69 -3.28 17.36 7.00
C ALA A 69 -3.88 17.03 5.62
N LEU A 70 -4.32 15.78 5.43
CA LEU A 70 -4.99 15.36 4.21
C LEU A 70 -6.30 16.12 3.98
N ALA A 71 -7.09 16.35 5.03
CA ALA A 71 -8.33 17.14 4.93
C ALA A 71 -8.05 18.58 4.49
N ARG A 72 -7.01 19.23 5.05
CA ARG A 72 -6.58 20.58 4.64
C ARG A 72 -6.12 20.63 3.18
N LEU A 73 -5.35 19.63 2.75
CA LEU A 73 -4.91 19.50 1.37
C LEU A 73 -6.11 19.39 0.42
N MET A 74 -7.07 18.51 0.72
CA MET A 74 -8.27 18.32 -0.11
C MET A 74 -9.14 19.59 -0.18
N ALA A 75 -9.23 20.35 0.91
CA ALA A 75 -9.91 21.65 0.91
C ALA A 75 -9.20 22.66 -0.02
N ALA A 76 -7.87 22.71 0.00
CA ALA A 76 -7.08 23.57 -0.88
C ALA A 76 -7.24 23.19 -2.37
N VAL A 77 -7.17 21.90 -2.69
CA VAL A 77 -7.39 21.37 -4.05
C VAL A 77 -8.78 21.73 -4.56
N ASN A 78 -9.82 21.62 -3.74
CA ASN A 78 -11.18 21.99 -4.12
C ASN A 78 -11.31 23.49 -4.43
N ARG A 79 -10.68 24.36 -3.62
CA ARG A 79 -10.67 25.82 -3.88
C ARG A 79 -9.95 26.15 -5.19
N LEU A 80 -8.80 25.52 -5.43
CA LEU A 80 -8.04 25.70 -6.67
C LEU A 80 -8.87 25.28 -7.89
N ASN A 81 -9.50 24.09 -7.85
CA ASN A 81 -10.37 23.61 -8.91
C ASN A 81 -11.53 24.58 -9.20
N GLY A 82 -12.13 25.15 -8.16
CA GLY A 82 -13.17 26.18 -8.31
C GLY A 82 -12.66 27.43 -9.04
N ALA A 83 -11.50 27.95 -8.64
CA ALA A 83 -10.87 29.10 -9.29
C ALA A 83 -10.52 28.82 -10.76
N MET A 84 -9.97 27.63 -11.05
CA MET A 84 -9.65 27.22 -12.43
C MET A 84 -10.89 27.12 -13.32
N ILE A 85 -12.01 26.60 -12.80
CA ILE A 85 -13.28 26.55 -13.54
C ILE A 85 -13.77 27.97 -13.88
N GLN A 86 -13.72 28.90 -12.93
CA GLN A 86 -14.12 30.29 -13.18
C GLN A 86 -13.19 30.97 -14.20
N LEU A 87 -11.88 30.74 -14.10
CA LEU A 87 -10.92 31.25 -15.07
C LEU A 87 -11.14 30.65 -16.47
N SER A 88 -11.34 29.33 -16.57
CA SER A 88 -11.66 28.64 -17.84
C SER A 88 -12.90 29.23 -18.50
N LYS A 89 -13.93 29.52 -17.71
CA LYS A 89 -15.15 30.18 -18.18
C LYS A 89 -14.84 31.59 -18.72
N GLY A 90 -14.07 32.39 -17.99
CA GLY A 90 -13.66 33.72 -18.42
C GLY A 90 -12.85 33.70 -19.72
N LEU A 91 -11.93 32.73 -19.87
CA LEU A 91 -11.14 32.54 -21.11
C LEU A 91 -12.04 32.20 -22.31
N ARG A 92 -13.03 31.31 -22.10
CA ARG A 92 -14.01 30.96 -23.13
C ARG A 92 -14.84 32.17 -23.55
N GLU A 93 -15.33 32.94 -22.60
CA GLU A 93 -16.16 34.14 -22.86
C GLU A 93 -15.37 35.25 -23.57
N ALA A 94 -14.08 35.39 -23.26
CA ALA A 94 -13.18 36.34 -23.92
C ALA A 94 -12.65 35.87 -25.29
N GLY A 95 -13.01 34.66 -25.75
CA GLY A 95 -12.56 34.12 -27.04
C GLY A 95 -11.12 33.58 -27.06
N HIS A 96 -10.48 33.42 -25.90
CA HIS A 96 -9.14 32.82 -25.74
C HIS A 96 -9.22 31.29 -25.81
N VAL A 97 -9.55 30.76 -26.99
CA VAL A 97 -9.81 29.33 -27.22
C VAL A 97 -8.62 28.42 -26.88
N PRO A 98 -7.36 28.73 -27.29
CA PRO A 98 -6.21 27.89 -26.94
C PRO A 98 -5.97 27.80 -25.43
N GLU A 99 -6.05 28.93 -24.72
CA GLU A 99 -5.86 29.01 -23.28
C GLU A 99 -6.98 28.29 -22.53
N HIS A 100 -8.23 28.40 -23.01
CA HIS A 100 -9.37 27.63 -22.48
C HIS A 100 -9.12 26.12 -22.59
N GLN A 101 -8.66 25.62 -23.73
CA GLN A 101 -8.38 24.19 -23.92
C GLN A 101 -7.24 23.69 -23.02
N SER A 102 -6.19 24.51 -22.85
CA SER A 102 -5.10 24.23 -21.91
C SER A 102 -5.63 24.16 -20.47
N MET A 103 -6.48 25.12 -20.08
CA MET A 103 -7.11 25.16 -18.76
C MET A 103 -8.02 23.94 -18.50
N GLU A 104 -8.83 23.53 -19.48
CA GLU A 104 -9.66 22.31 -19.37
C GLU A 104 -8.82 21.04 -19.22
N SER A 105 -7.60 21.01 -19.76
CA SER A 105 -6.66 19.91 -19.53
C SER A 105 -6.14 19.92 -18.10
N ALA A 106 -5.70 21.07 -17.60
CA ALA A 106 -5.26 21.20 -16.20
C ALA A 106 -6.39 20.91 -15.19
N ILE A 107 -7.64 21.29 -15.50
CA ILE A 107 -8.82 20.96 -14.67
C ILE A 107 -9.01 19.44 -14.58
N ARG A 108 -8.77 18.69 -15.66
CA ARG A 108 -8.86 17.23 -15.64
C ARG A 108 -7.80 16.62 -14.72
N ASP A 109 -6.55 17.07 -14.80
CA ASP A 109 -5.47 16.58 -13.92
C ASP A 109 -5.79 16.82 -12.44
N VAL A 110 -6.34 17.99 -12.11
CA VAL A 110 -6.76 18.32 -10.74
C VAL A 110 -7.91 17.42 -10.26
N ARG A 111 -8.84 17.04 -11.16
CA ARG A 111 -9.92 16.10 -10.83
C ARG A 111 -9.38 14.70 -10.55
N ASP A 112 -8.34 14.27 -11.25
CA ASP A 112 -7.69 12.97 -11.01
C ASP A 112 -6.96 12.96 -9.66
N ILE A 113 -6.23 14.02 -9.33
CA ILE A 113 -5.60 14.21 -8.01
C ILE A 113 -6.66 14.17 -6.90
N LYS A 114 -7.80 14.84 -7.10
CA LYS A 114 -8.90 14.84 -6.15
C LYS A 114 -9.48 13.42 -5.97
N ALA A 115 -9.66 12.67 -7.05
CA ALA A 115 -10.16 11.30 -6.96
C ALA A 115 -9.21 10.41 -6.14
N GLU A 116 -7.90 10.56 -6.34
CA GLU A 116 -6.90 9.84 -5.56
C GLU A 116 -6.92 10.23 -4.08
N GLY A 117 -7.01 11.52 -3.77
CA GLY A 117 -7.10 12.00 -2.39
C GLY A 117 -8.35 11.46 -1.66
N VAL A 118 -9.48 11.33 -2.35
CA VAL A 118 -10.69 10.69 -1.81
C VAL A 118 -10.48 9.19 -1.55
N ARG A 119 -9.79 8.47 -2.46
CA ARG A 119 -9.45 7.06 -2.25
C ARG A 119 -8.59 6.88 -1.00
N LEU A 120 -7.55 7.69 -0.85
CA LEU A 120 -6.67 7.67 0.32
C LEU A 120 -7.46 7.96 1.60
N PHE A 121 -8.30 8.99 1.60
CA PHE A 121 -9.11 9.35 2.76
C PHE A 121 -10.05 8.20 3.19
N LYS A 122 -10.71 7.53 2.22
CA LYS A 122 -11.54 6.35 2.50
C LYS A 122 -10.72 5.18 3.07
N CYS A 123 -9.51 4.95 2.56
CA CYS A 123 -8.61 3.92 3.10
C CYS A 123 -8.23 4.17 4.55
N LEU A 124 -8.07 5.45 4.94
CA LEU A 124 -7.77 5.88 6.30
C LEU A 124 -9.01 5.82 7.22
N GLN A 125 -10.21 6.07 6.68
CA GLN A 125 -11.46 6.03 7.46
C GLN A 125 -12.09 4.64 7.59
N ALA A 126 -11.73 3.66 6.77
CA ALA A 126 -12.34 2.34 6.78
C ALA A 126 -12.26 1.72 8.20
N PRO A 127 -13.40 1.56 8.90
CA PRO A 127 -13.42 1.01 10.26
C PRO A 127 -13.05 -0.47 10.25
N GLU A 128 -12.54 -0.98 11.38
CA GLU A 128 -12.40 -2.41 11.64
C GLU A 128 -13.72 -3.12 11.33
N VAL A 129 -13.82 -3.81 10.19
CA VAL A 129 -14.83 -4.85 10.03
C VAL A 129 -14.29 -6.08 10.75
N SER A 130 -15.00 -6.46 11.82
CA SER A 130 -14.83 -7.63 12.67
C SER A 130 -13.86 -7.52 13.84
N ARG A 131 -14.34 -6.85 14.90
CA ARG A 131 -14.31 -7.46 16.24
C ARG A 131 -15.41 -8.53 16.28
N GLY A 132 -15.04 -9.78 16.07
CA GLY A 132 -15.90 -10.95 16.15
C GLY A 132 -15.04 -12.19 16.30
#